data_AF-O52359-F1
#
_entry.id   AF-O52359-F1
#
_cell.length_a   1.000
_cell.length_b   1.000
_cell.length_c   1.000
_cell.angle_alpha   90.00
_cell.angle_beta   90.00
_cell.angle_gamma   90.00
#
_symmetry.space_group_name_H-M   'P 1'
#
loop_
_entity.id
_entity.type
_entity.pdbx_description
1 polymer ?
#
loop_
_entity_poly.entity_id
_entity_poly.type
_entity_poly.pdbx_seq_one_letter_code
_entity_poly.pdbx_strand_id
1 'polypeptide(L)'
;MKKNLILTMIFTLLFSTMLLSIGSSTAEAAEMKPVPGSPGWKYRVEGPHVKGTDNDWHVHVEKGRIKGAERLTGGKSHGKTLDSAGVPKKVQKNVKKTKDWKRGLEKQKKLNAERKKLSEHSWYDILLNPWYLVTLAALTGVGISALLNAPRLVFG
;
A
#
# COMPACT_ATOMS: atom_id res chain seq x y z
N MET A 1 27.10 34.17 -13.85
CA MET A 1 25.63 34.21 -13.64
C MET A 1 24.86 33.37 -14.66
N LYS A 2 25.05 33.55 -15.98
CA LYS A 2 24.30 32.79 -17.02
C LYS A 2 24.46 31.26 -16.96
N LYS A 3 25.68 30.76 -16.66
CA LYS A 3 25.95 29.31 -16.56
C LYS A 3 25.19 28.63 -15.42
N ASN A 4 25.08 29.31 -14.27
CA ASN A 4 24.35 28.78 -13.11
C ASN A 4 22.84 28.79 -13.37
N LEU A 5 22.31 29.82 -14.04
CA LEU A 5 20.90 29.89 -14.43
C LEU A 5 20.51 28.77 -15.40
N ILE A 6 21.34 28.51 -16.41
CA ILE A 6 21.14 27.41 -17.38
C ILE A 6 21.19 26.06 -16.66
N LEU A 7 22.13 25.87 -15.73
CA LEU A 7 22.25 24.64 -14.95
C LEU A 7 21.01 24.42 -14.06
N THR A 8 20.51 25.48 -13.40
CA THR A 8 19.27 25.42 -12.61
C THR A 8 18.07 25.08 -13.48
N MET A 9 17.93 25.69 -14.67
CA MET A 9 16.83 25.39 -15.60
C MET A 9 16.86 23.94 -16.08
N ILE A 10 18.04 23.43 -16.45
CA ILE A 10 18.23 22.03 -16.85
C ILE A 10 17.88 21.09 -15.69
N PHE A 11 18.29 21.43 -14.47
CA PHE A 11 17.97 20.65 -13.28
C PHE A 11 16.47 20.63 -12.98
N THR A 12 15.78 21.78 -13.06
CA THR A 12 14.32 21.83 -12.91
C THR A 12 13.59 21.09 -14.03
N LEU A 13 14.08 21.14 -15.27
CA LEU A 13 13.47 20.40 -16.37
C LEU A 13 13.61 18.89 -16.16
N LEU A 14 14.81 18.42 -15.81
CA LEU A 14 15.09 17.00 -15.51
C LEU A 14 14.31 16.50 -14.30
N PHE A 15 14.19 17.33 -13.25
CA PHE A 15 13.41 16.98 -12.06
C PHE A 15 11.91 16.93 -12.39
N SER A 16 11.41 17.85 -13.23
CA SER A 16 10.02 17.86 -13.68
C SER A 16 9.68 16.66 -14.59
N THR A 17 10.59 16.27 -15.48
CA THR A 17 10.39 15.13 -16.37
C THR A 17 10.52 13.81 -15.62
N MET A 18 11.40 13.71 -14.62
CA MET A 18 11.41 12.58 -13.68
C MET A 18 10.10 12.50 -12.87
N LEU A 19 9.60 13.60 -12.32
CA LEU A 19 8.33 13.63 -11.58
C LEU A 19 7.12 13.23 -12.44
N LEU A 20 7.10 13.62 -13.72
CA LEU A 20 6.05 13.27 -14.68
C LEU A 20 6.19 11.87 -15.28
N SER A 21 7.38 11.27 -15.22
CA SER A 21 7.65 9.90 -15.71
C SER A 21 7.62 8.84 -14.61
N ILE A 22 7.32 9.21 -13.36
CA ILE A 22 6.91 8.27 -12.31
C ILE A 22 5.49 7.78 -12.64
N GLY A 23 5.50 6.82 -13.56
CA GLY A 23 4.49 5.84 -13.95
C GLY A 23 3.05 6.11 -13.60
N SER A 24 2.20 6.06 -14.63
CA SER A 24 0.87 5.47 -14.53
C SER A 24 1.00 4.10 -13.86
N SER A 25 0.88 4.08 -12.53
CA SER A 25 0.94 2.89 -11.72
C SER A 25 -0.37 2.17 -11.96
N THR A 26 -0.44 1.36 -13.02
CA THR A 26 -1.42 0.30 -13.08
C THR A 26 -1.13 -0.58 -11.88
N ALA A 27 -1.93 -0.46 -10.84
CA ALA A 27 -1.88 -1.34 -9.70
C ALA A 27 -2.05 -2.77 -10.22
N GLU A 28 -0.95 -3.50 -10.40
CA GLU A 28 -1.01 -4.94 -10.63
C GLU A 28 -1.52 -5.54 -9.33
N ALA A 29 -2.80 -5.92 -9.34
CA ALA A 29 -3.37 -6.74 -8.28
C ALA A 29 -2.51 -7.99 -8.16
N ALA A 30 -2.01 -8.26 -6.95
CA ALA A 30 -1.12 -9.40 -6.74
C ALA A 30 -1.84 -10.70 -7.15
N GLU A 31 -1.18 -11.57 -7.89
CA GLU A 31 -1.79 -12.82 -8.34
C GLU A 31 -2.26 -13.66 -7.14
N MET A 32 -3.45 -14.26 -7.25
CA MET A 32 -4.01 -15.15 -6.24
C MET A 32 -3.24 -16.47 -6.16
N LYS A 33 -2.59 -16.71 -5.03
CA LYS A 33 -1.78 -17.92 -4.76
C LYS A 33 -2.58 -18.97 -4.00
N PRO A 34 -2.31 -20.27 -4.18
CA PRO A 34 -2.96 -21.32 -3.39
C PRO A 34 -2.58 -21.20 -1.90
N VAL A 35 -3.55 -21.41 -1.00
CA VAL A 35 -3.27 -21.46 0.45
C VAL A 35 -2.62 -22.81 0.80
N PRO A 36 -1.40 -22.83 1.37
CA PRO A 36 -0.74 -24.08 1.73
C PRO A 36 -1.57 -24.93 2.69
N GLY A 37 -1.74 -26.22 2.38
CA GLY A 37 -2.52 -27.15 3.22
C GLY A 37 -4.02 -26.83 3.29
N SER A 38 -4.57 -26.09 2.32
CA SER A 38 -6.01 -25.77 2.24
C SER A 38 -6.52 -25.84 0.79
N PRO A 39 -6.81 -27.04 0.28
CA PRO A 39 -7.19 -27.26 -1.12
C PRO A 39 -8.38 -26.41 -1.59
N GLY A 40 -8.21 -25.81 -2.78
CA GLY A 40 -9.21 -24.96 -3.42
C GLY A 40 -9.33 -23.55 -2.84
N TRP A 41 -8.57 -23.21 -1.79
CA TRP A 41 -8.50 -21.84 -1.27
C TRP A 41 -7.33 -21.10 -1.90
N LYS A 42 -7.56 -19.84 -2.24
CA LYS A 42 -6.53 -18.93 -2.74
C LYS A 42 -6.42 -17.71 -1.83
N TYR A 43 -5.24 -17.10 -1.81
CA TYR A 43 -4.98 -15.87 -1.09
C TYR A 43 -4.06 -14.94 -1.88
N ARG A 44 -4.15 -13.64 -1.60
CA ARG A 44 -3.15 -12.65 -1.96
C ARG A 44 -3.02 -11.61 -0.86
N VAL A 45 -1.83 -11.05 -0.71
CA VAL A 45 -1.57 -9.96 0.21
C VAL A 45 -1.34 -8.70 -0.63
N GLU A 46 -2.15 -7.68 -0.38
CA GLU A 46 -2.14 -6.42 -1.13
C GLU A 46 -1.74 -5.27 -0.23
N GLY A 47 -1.08 -4.28 -0.84
CA GLY A 47 -0.78 -3.02 -0.20
C GLY A 47 -1.99 -2.09 -0.19
N PRO A 48 -1.87 -0.92 0.47
CA PRO A 48 -2.87 0.12 0.41
C PRO A 48 -3.18 0.56 -1.02
N HIS A 49 -4.42 0.93 -1.33
CA HIS A 49 -4.78 1.42 -2.67
C HIS A 49 -5.99 2.37 -2.66
N VAL A 50 -6.11 3.18 -3.72
CA VAL A 50 -7.10 4.29 -3.80
C VAL A 50 -8.53 3.80 -3.91
N LYS A 51 -8.79 2.70 -4.63
CA LYS A 51 -10.14 2.19 -4.90
C LYS A 51 -10.64 1.36 -3.70
N GLY A 52 -11.59 1.87 -2.92
CA GLY A 52 -12.21 1.09 -1.84
C GLY A 52 -11.60 1.21 -0.44
N THR A 53 -10.72 2.20 -0.20
CA THR A 53 -10.29 2.69 1.13
C THR A 53 -9.67 1.65 2.07
N ASP A 54 -8.85 0.74 1.52
CA ASP A 54 -7.93 0.00 2.37
C ASP A 54 -6.63 0.79 2.45
N ASN A 55 -6.47 1.51 3.57
CA ASN A 55 -5.27 2.30 3.87
C ASN A 55 -4.14 1.42 4.43
N ASP A 56 -4.40 0.14 4.70
CA ASP A 56 -3.47 -0.80 5.29
C ASP A 56 -3.23 -1.99 4.35
N TRP A 57 -2.08 -2.62 4.52
CA TRP A 57 -1.81 -3.94 4.02
C TRP A 57 -2.89 -4.90 4.54
N HIS A 58 -3.43 -5.68 3.63
CA HIS A 58 -4.53 -6.61 3.91
C HIS A 58 -4.37 -7.87 3.09
N VAL A 59 -5.09 -8.91 3.49
CA VAL A 59 -5.16 -10.17 2.76
C VAL A 59 -6.54 -10.32 2.15
N HIS A 60 -6.59 -10.87 0.95
CA HIS A 60 -7.80 -11.46 0.38
C HIS A 60 -7.68 -12.97 0.43
N VAL A 61 -8.76 -13.65 0.78
CA VAL A 61 -8.85 -15.11 0.79
C VAL A 61 -10.16 -15.52 0.15
N GLU A 62 -10.10 -16.39 -0.86
CA GLU A 62 -11.29 -16.78 -1.61
C GLU A 62 -11.36 -18.27 -1.95
N LYS A 63 -12.60 -18.75 -2.09
CA LYS A 63 -12.96 -20.05 -2.65
C LYS A 63 -14.38 -19.98 -3.21
N GLY A 64 -14.51 -20.07 -4.53
CA GLY A 64 -15.80 -19.98 -5.21
C GLY A 64 -16.53 -18.66 -4.89
N ARG A 65 -17.68 -18.75 -4.22
CA ARG A 65 -18.48 -17.57 -3.82
C ARG A 65 -17.98 -16.89 -2.54
N ILE A 66 -17.13 -17.54 -1.75
CA ILE A 66 -16.59 -16.96 -0.52
C ILE A 66 -15.41 -16.06 -0.86
N LYS A 67 -15.51 -14.77 -0.51
CA LYS A 67 -14.46 -13.76 -0.70
C LYS A 67 -14.27 -12.95 0.58
N GLY A 68 -13.33 -13.37 1.42
CA GLY A 68 -12.94 -12.67 2.64
C GLY A 68 -11.79 -11.70 2.41
N ALA A 69 -11.78 -10.61 3.16
CA ALA A 69 -10.64 -9.71 3.25
C ALA A 69 -10.42 -9.31 4.72
N GLU A 70 -9.18 -9.08 5.14
CA GLU A 70 -8.84 -8.69 6.52
C GLU A 70 -7.51 -7.94 6.53
N ARG A 71 -7.41 -6.87 7.31
CA ARG A 71 -6.14 -6.16 7.51
C ARG A 71 -5.12 -7.09 8.14
N LEU A 72 -3.84 -6.96 7.80
CA LEU A 72 -2.82 -7.84 8.39
C LEU A 72 -2.69 -7.68 9.91
N THR A 73 -3.00 -6.50 10.44
CA THR A 73 -3.09 -6.18 11.87
C THR A 73 -4.39 -6.65 12.53
N GLY A 74 -5.33 -7.20 11.76
CA GLY A 74 -6.67 -7.56 12.20
C GLY A 74 -7.69 -6.45 11.94
N GLY A 75 -8.97 -6.82 11.96
CA GLY A 75 -10.07 -5.91 11.66
C GLY A 75 -10.49 -5.91 10.20
N LYS A 76 -11.48 -5.08 9.88
CA LYS A 76 -12.15 -5.12 8.58
C LYS A 76 -11.29 -4.54 7.46
N SER A 77 -11.27 -5.23 6.33
CA SER A 77 -10.87 -4.70 5.02
C SER A 77 -12.03 -4.92 4.06
N HIS A 78 -12.33 -3.93 3.22
CA HIS A 78 -13.54 -3.93 2.38
C HIS A 78 -14.85 -4.26 3.13
N GLY A 79 -14.98 -3.76 4.37
CA GLY A 79 -16.18 -3.95 5.21
C GLY A 79 -16.35 -5.35 5.82
N LYS A 80 -15.41 -6.28 5.62
CA LYS A 80 -15.47 -7.67 6.09
C LYS A 80 -14.18 -8.10 6.78
N THR A 81 -14.25 -9.21 7.51
CA THR A 81 -13.09 -9.96 8.00
C THR A 81 -13.05 -11.33 7.31
N LEU A 82 -11.99 -12.12 7.52
CA LEU A 82 -12.00 -13.51 7.04
C LEU A 82 -13.11 -14.31 7.71
N ASP A 83 -13.33 -14.04 9.00
CA ASP A 83 -14.34 -14.70 9.80
C ASP A 83 -15.77 -14.38 9.34
N SER A 84 -16.08 -13.08 9.16
CA SER A 84 -17.42 -12.65 8.74
C SER A 84 -17.77 -13.09 7.31
N ALA A 85 -16.75 -13.39 6.49
CA ALA A 85 -16.94 -13.91 5.15
C ALA A 85 -17.10 -15.45 5.10
N GLY A 86 -16.99 -16.15 6.23
CA GLY A 86 -17.10 -17.61 6.30
C GLY A 86 -15.83 -18.37 5.92
N VAL A 87 -14.65 -17.74 6.02
CA VAL A 87 -13.37 -18.44 5.78
C VAL A 87 -13.06 -19.34 6.98
N PRO A 88 -12.86 -20.66 6.80
CA PRO A 88 -12.59 -21.57 7.91
C PRO A 88 -11.30 -21.22 8.68
N LYS A 89 -11.31 -21.38 10.01
CA LYS A 89 -10.17 -21.03 10.90
C LYS A 89 -8.85 -21.69 10.49
N LYS A 90 -8.89 -22.93 9.97
CA LYS A 90 -7.71 -23.63 9.45
C LYS A 90 -7.07 -22.88 8.27
N VAL A 91 -7.89 -22.36 7.35
CA VAL A 91 -7.43 -21.56 6.20
C VAL A 91 -6.84 -20.24 6.69
N GLN A 92 -7.52 -19.54 7.60
CA GLN A 92 -7.02 -18.30 8.21
C GLN A 92 -5.62 -18.53 8.84
N LYS A 93 -5.45 -19.60 9.62
CA LYS A 93 -4.18 -19.96 10.25
C LYS A 93 -3.09 -20.26 9.22
N ASN A 94 -3.42 -20.97 8.14
CA ASN A 94 -2.45 -21.31 7.10
C ASN A 94 -1.99 -20.08 6.31
N VAL A 95 -2.91 -19.16 5.98
CA VAL A 95 -2.59 -17.88 5.34
C VAL A 95 -1.64 -17.06 6.21
N LYS A 96 -1.89 -16.97 7.53
CA LYS A 96 -1.04 -16.22 8.48
C LYS A 96 0.37 -16.78 8.63
N LYS A 97 0.61 -18.04 8.23
CA LYS A 97 1.95 -18.66 8.23
C LYS A 97 2.76 -18.39 6.96
N THR A 98 2.13 -17.87 5.90
CA THR A 98 2.79 -17.68 4.60
C THR A 98 3.88 -16.61 4.66
N LYS A 99 4.87 -16.72 3.76
CA LYS A 99 5.93 -15.71 3.63
C LYS A 99 5.37 -14.35 3.23
N ASP A 100 4.34 -14.34 2.37
CA ASP A 100 3.68 -13.12 1.91
C ASP A 100 2.97 -12.37 3.05
N TRP A 101 2.28 -13.10 3.92
CA TRP A 101 1.67 -12.51 5.13
C TRP A 101 2.72 -11.85 6.03
N LYS A 102 3.82 -12.56 6.32
CA LYS A 102 4.91 -12.04 7.16
C LYS A 102 5.55 -10.80 6.53
N ARG A 103 5.83 -10.84 5.22
CA ARG A 103 6.37 -9.69 4.48
C ARG A 103 5.42 -8.50 4.51
N GLY A 104 4.12 -8.72 4.33
CA GLY A 104 3.12 -7.67 4.43
C GLY A 104 3.05 -7.06 5.83
N LEU A 105 3.13 -7.88 6.89
CA LEU A 105 3.19 -7.40 8.27
C LEU A 105 4.41 -6.49 8.51
N GLU A 106 5.58 -6.88 8.03
CA GLU A 106 6.78 -6.03 8.16
C GLU A 106 6.65 -4.72 7.39
N LYS A 107 6.04 -4.74 6.20
CA LYS A 107 5.73 -3.52 5.45
C LYS A 107 4.71 -2.64 6.18
N GLN A 108 3.67 -3.23 6.77
CA GLN A 108 2.70 -2.50 7.58
C GLN A 108 3.34 -1.84 8.80
N LYS A 109 4.28 -2.52 9.48
CA LYS A 109 5.01 -1.94 10.61
C LYS A 109 5.81 -0.71 10.17
N LYS A 110 6.55 -0.81 9.05
CA LYS A 110 7.29 0.33 8.49
C LYS A 110 6.37 1.47 8.08
N LEU A 111 5.24 1.15 7.44
CA LEU A 111 4.21 2.12 7.09
C LEU A 111 3.70 2.85 8.33
N ASN A 112 3.26 2.13 9.37
CA ASN A 112 2.78 2.73 10.61
C ASN A 112 3.84 3.61 11.30
N ALA A 113 5.11 3.18 11.31
CA ALA A 113 6.20 3.97 11.87
C ALA A 113 6.39 5.28 11.10
N GLU A 114 6.28 5.24 9.77
CA GLU A 114 6.39 6.45 8.95
C GLU A 114 5.16 7.35 9.12
N ARG A 115 3.95 6.80 9.12
CA ARG A 115 2.72 7.56 9.41
C ARG A 115 2.77 8.27 10.76
N LYS A 116 3.34 7.62 11.78
CA LYS A 116 3.51 8.22 13.10
C LYS A 116 4.42 9.45 13.04
N LYS A 117 5.56 9.38 12.35
CA LYS A 117 6.43 10.56 12.16
C LYS A 117 5.70 11.66 11.39
N LEU A 118 4.96 11.29 10.34
CA LEU A 118 4.22 12.25 9.52
C LEU A 118 3.07 12.92 10.27
N SER A 119 2.49 12.26 11.27
CA SER A 119 1.44 12.86 12.11
C SER A 119 1.92 14.04 12.95
N GLU A 120 3.24 14.23 13.09
CA GLU A 120 3.87 15.39 13.74
C GLU A 120 4.02 16.58 12.79
N HIS A 121 3.78 16.39 11.49
CA HIS A 121 3.92 17.40 10.45
C HIS A 121 2.57 17.83 9.89
N SER A 122 2.45 19.10 9.51
CA SER A 122 1.26 19.56 8.80
C SER A 122 1.26 19.02 7.36
N TRP A 123 0.09 18.99 6.73
CA TRP A 123 0.01 18.63 5.31
C TRP A 123 0.87 19.55 4.42
N TYR A 124 0.99 20.83 4.78
CA TYR A 124 1.86 21.77 4.07
C TYR A 124 3.34 21.39 4.21
N ASP A 125 3.80 20.99 5.39
CA ASP A 125 5.19 20.53 5.59
C ASP A 125 5.49 19.28 4.74
N ILE A 126 4.51 18.38 4.62
CA ILE A 126 4.62 17.18 3.78
C ILE A 126 4.68 17.52 2.29
N LEU A 127 3.91 18.52 1.84
CA LEU A 127 3.94 18.97 0.44
C LEU A 127 5.26 19.68 0.08
N LEU A 128 5.82 20.44 1.02
CA LEU A 128 7.08 21.17 0.82
C LEU A 128 8.31 20.25 0.89
N ASN A 129 8.20 19.09 1.54
CA ASN A 129 9.26 18.10 1.60
C ASN A 129 8.86 16.81 0.86
N PRO A 130 9.19 16.69 -0.44
CA PRO A 130 8.74 15.58 -1.28
C PRO A 130 9.27 14.20 -0.81
N TRP A 131 10.29 14.15 0.05
CA TRP A 131 10.84 12.89 0.57
C TRP A 131 9.83 12.06 1.36
N TYR A 132 8.92 12.72 2.08
CA TYR A 132 7.83 12.05 2.81
C TYR A 132 6.89 11.32 1.86
N LEU A 133 6.52 11.94 0.74
CA LEU A 133 5.65 11.35 -0.28
C LEU A 133 6.36 10.22 -1.02
N VAL A 134 7.66 10.35 -1.31
CA VAL A 134 8.47 9.29 -1.94
C VAL A 134 8.56 8.06 -1.03
N THR A 135 8.79 8.25 0.26
CA THR A 135 8.90 7.15 1.23
C THR A 135 7.57 6.41 1.37
N LEU A 136 6.46 7.15 1.47
CA LEU A 136 5.13 6.55 1.51
C LEU A 136 4.75 5.86 0.21
N ALA A 137 5.07 6.43 -0.96
CA ALA A 137 4.80 5.80 -2.25
C ALA A 137 5.51 4.45 -2.35
N ALA A 138 6.76 4.36 -1.90
CA ALA A 138 7.52 3.11 -1.86
C ALA A 138 6.93 2.06 -0.89
N LEU A 139 6.43 2.50 0.28
CA LEU A 139 5.86 1.60 1.31
C LEU A 139 4.46 1.10 0.96
N THR A 140 3.65 1.95 0.33
CA THR A 140 2.26 1.64 -0.05
C THR A 140 2.17 0.98 -1.42
N GLY A 141 3.14 1.24 -2.31
CA GLY A 141 3.06 0.87 -3.72
C GLY A 141 2.12 1.78 -4.53
N VAL A 142 1.68 2.90 -3.94
CA VAL A 142 0.78 3.87 -4.55
C VAL A 142 1.59 5.04 -5.12
N GLY A 143 1.20 5.54 -6.29
CA GLY A 143 1.84 6.71 -6.90
C GLY A 143 1.65 7.99 -6.07
N ILE A 144 2.61 8.92 -6.17
CA ILE A 144 2.59 10.20 -5.43
C ILE A 144 1.30 10.99 -5.71
N SER A 145 0.84 11.02 -6.97
CA SER A 145 -0.43 11.67 -7.34
C SER A 145 -1.63 11.13 -6.55
N ALA A 146 -1.67 9.82 -6.30
CA ALA A 146 -2.72 9.21 -5.52
C ALA A 146 -2.61 9.54 -4.02
N LEU A 147 -1.40 9.71 -3.48
CA LEU A 147 -1.20 10.20 -2.11
C LEU A 147 -1.65 11.66 -1.96
N LEU A 148 -1.35 12.51 -2.94
CA LEU A 148 -1.79 13.91 -2.98
C LEU A 148 -3.32 14.03 -3.00
N ASN A 149 -3.98 13.19 -3.81
CA ASN A 149 -5.44 13.18 -3.94
C ASN A 149 -6.17 12.43 -2.82
N ALA A 150 -5.45 11.67 -1.98
CA ALA A 150 -6.03 10.92 -0.87
C ALA A 150 -5.14 10.99 0.39
N PRO A 151 -5.13 12.12 1.14
CA PRO A 151 -4.32 12.30 2.34
C PRO A 151 -4.52 11.22 3.42
N ARG A 152 -5.68 10.57 3.46
CA ARG A 152 -5.94 9.40 4.32
C ARG A 152 -4.95 8.25 4.12
N LEU A 153 -4.35 8.09 2.94
CA LEU A 153 -3.30 7.09 2.71
C LEU A 153 -1.98 7.45 3.39
N VAL A 154 -1.77 8.74 3.66
CA VAL A 154 -0.60 9.28 4.35
C VAL A 154 -0.76 9.12 5.86
N PHE A 155 -1.94 9.39 6.40
CA PHE A 155 -2.15 9.39 7.86
C PHE A 155 -2.74 8.10 8.42
N GLY A 156 -3.34 7.24 7.57
CA GLY A 156 -4.00 6.01 7.99
C GLY A 156 -5.49 6.20 8.20
#